data_AF-A0A535VKY5-F1
#
_entry.id   AF-A0A535VKY5-F1
#
_cell.length_a   1.000
_cell.length_b   1.000
_cell.length_c   1.000
_cell.angle_alpha   90.00
_cell.angle_beta   90.00
_cell.angle_gamma   90.00
#
_symmetry.space_group_name_H-M   'P 1'
#
loop_
_entity.id
_entity.type
_entity.pdbx_description
1 polymer ?
#
loop_
_entity_poly.entity_id
_entity_poly.type
_entity_poly.pdbx_seq_one_letter_code
_entity_poly.pdbx_strand_id
1 'polypeptide(L)' 'MAKIIGPDFLALQVRNLEASRTFYAEQLGLELAPQSPSNGRTCSFVDPDGYTITVHGAP' A
#
# COMPACT_ATOMS: atom_id res chain seq x y z
N MET A 1 21.18 -18.60 -7.95
CA MET A 1 21.06 -17.47 -8.88
C MET A 1 19.80 -16.72 -8.52
N ALA A 2 19.87 -15.44 -8.15
CA ALA A 2 18.69 -14.69 -7.73
C ALA A 2 17.78 -14.40 -8.94
N LYS A 3 16.51 -14.79 -8.86
CA LYS A 3 15.51 -14.52 -9.89
C LYS A 3 14.80 -13.22 -9.55
N ILE A 4 15.01 -12.18 -10.34
CA ILE A 4 14.31 -10.90 -10.19
C ILE A 4 12.95 -11.07 -10.85
N ILE A 5 11.91 -11.24 -10.03
CA ILE A 5 10.52 -11.45 -10.47
C ILE A 5 9.70 -10.15 -10.50
N GLY A 6 10.22 -9.07 -9.92
CA GLY A 6 9.58 -7.77 -9.88
C GLY A 6 10.16 -6.91 -8.76
N PRO A 7 9.61 -5.70 -8.56
CA PRO A 7 9.86 -4.97 -7.33
C PRO A 7 9.34 -5.79 -6.13
N ASP A 8 9.78 -5.42 -4.94
CA ASP A 8 9.24 -5.80 -3.64
C ASP A 8 8.41 -4.67 -2.99
N PHE A 9 8.58 -3.43 -3.47
CA PHE A 9 7.97 -2.23 -2.92
C PHE A 9 7.51 -1.22 -4.00
N LEU A 10 6.34 -0.61 -3.81
CA LEU A 10 5.82 0.54 -4.57
C LEU A 10 5.31 1.63 -3.63
N ALA A 11 5.61 2.89 -3.95
CA ALA A 11 5.06 4.06 -3.27
C ALA A 11 4.19 4.89 -4.23
N LEU A 12 2.95 5.19 -3.82
CA LEU A 12 1.97 5.91 -4.63
C LEU A 12 1.53 7.19 -3.94
N GLN A 13 1.51 8.31 -4.67
CA GLN A 13 0.93 9.57 -4.22
C GLN A 13 -0.53 9.66 -4.67
N VAL A 14 -1.43 9.94 -3.73
CA VAL A 14 -2.86 10.03 -3.99
C VAL A 14 -3.42 11.34 -3.46
N ARG A 15 -4.44 11.85 -4.14
CA ARG A 15 -5.15 13.07 -3.72
C ARG A 15 -6.08 12.84 -2.53
N ASN A 16 -6.60 11.61 -2.39
CA ASN A 16 -7.50 11.24 -1.31
C ASN A 16 -7.05 9.90 -0.72
N LEU A 17 -6.44 9.95 0.46
CA LEU A 17 -5.91 8.77 1.14
C LEU A 17 -7.02 7.84 1.64
N GLU A 18 -8.11 8.38 2.14
CA GLU A 18 -9.23 7.59 2.68
C GLU A 18 -9.91 6.79 1.57
N ALA A 19 -10.24 7.44 0.44
CA ALA A 19 -10.82 6.77 -0.71
C ALA A 19 -9.87 5.70 -1.29
N SER A 20 -8.57 5.98 -1.30
CA SER A 20 -7.57 5.00 -1.73
C SER A 20 -7.50 3.82 -0.78
N ARG A 21 -7.56 4.05 0.54
CA ARG A 21 -7.57 2.98 1.54
C ARG A 21 -8.74 2.03 1.34
N THR A 22 -9.95 2.57 1.16
CA THR A 22 -11.15 1.77 0.86
C THR A 22 -10.96 0.98 -0.44
N PHE A 23 -10.43 1.61 -1.49
CA PHE A 23 -10.18 0.93 -2.76
C PHE A 23 -9.22 -0.25 -2.62
N TYR A 24 -8.04 -0.04 -2.02
CA TYR A 24 -7.04 -1.10 -1.87
C TYR A 24 -7.48 -2.21 -0.92
N ALA A 25 -8.16 -1.88 0.17
CA ALA A 25 -8.63 -2.88 1.13
C ALA A 25 -9.86 -3.65 0.63
N GLU A 26 -10.87 -2.97 0.10
CA GLU A 26 -12.18 -3.58 -0.17
C GLU A 26 -12.34 -4.01 -1.62
N GLN A 27 -11.79 -3.26 -2.58
CA GLN A 27 -11.94 -3.58 -4.01
C GLN A 27 -10.81 -4.47 -4.51
N LEU A 28 -9.59 -4.27 -4.01
CA LEU A 28 -8.43 -5.10 -4.35
C LEU A 28 -8.12 -6.19 -3.32
N GLY A 29 -8.76 -6.16 -2.15
CA GLY A 29 -8.59 -7.20 -1.13
C GLY A 29 -7.21 -7.22 -0.48
N LEU A 30 -6.46 -6.11 -0.54
CA LEU A 30 -5.14 -6.03 0.08
C LEU A 30 -5.26 -5.87 1.60
N GLU A 31 -4.39 -6.53 2.34
CA GLU A 31 -4.37 -6.41 3.79
C GLU A 31 -3.60 -5.17 4.21
N LEU A 32 -4.14 -4.41 5.18
CA LEU A 32 -3.42 -3.32 5.79
C LEU A 32 -2.18 -3.85 6.52
N ALA A 33 -1.02 -3.30 6.17
CA ALA A 33 0.22 -3.65 6.83
C ALA A 33 0.14 -3.24 8.32
N PRO A 34 0.61 -4.09 9.25
CA PRO A 34 0.58 -3.80 10.68
C PRO A 34 1.31 -2.51 11.07
N GLN A 35 2.38 -2.17 10.33
CA GLN A 35 3.15 -0.95 10.55
C GLN A 35 2.56 0.32 9.91
N SER A 36 1.36 0.25 9.31
CA SER A 36 0.71 1.41 8.69
C SER A 36 0.60 2.56 9.70
N PRO A 37 1.22 3.73 9.43
CA PRO A 37 1.17 4.85 10.35
C PRO A 37 -0.28 5.33 10.55
N SER A 38 -0.69 5.52 11.81
CA SER A 38 -2.00 6.14 12.13
C SER A 38 -2.04 7.65 11.92
N ASN A 39 -0.95 8.24 11.40
CA ASN A 39 -0.76 9.69 11.25
C ASN A 39 -1.68 10.35 10.21
N GLY A 40 -2.56 9.59 9.56
CA GLY A 40 -3.52 10.09 8.57
C GLY A 40 -2.89 10.56 7.25
N ARG A 41 -1.59 10.33 7.04
CA ARG A 41 -0.87 10.76 5.83
C ARG A 41 -0.39 9.61 4.97
N THR A 42 -0.33 8.41 5.54
CA THR A 42 0.16 7.22 4.84
C THR A 42 -0.66 5.99 5.23
N CYS A 43 -0.86 5.07 4.31
CA CYS A 43 -1.36 3.72 4.57
C CYS A 43 -0.50 2.73 3.79
N SER A 44 -0.13 1.60 4.40
CA SER A 44 0.64 0.56 3.75
C SER A 44 -0.19 -0.72 3.66
N PHE A 45 0.01 -1.47 2.60
CA PHE A 45 -0.68 -2.72 2.31
C PHE A 45 0.32 -3.80 1.95
N VAL A 46 -0.01 -5.05 2.26
CA VAL A 46 0.73 -6.23 1.85
C VAL A 46 -0.20 -7.10 1.02
N ASP A 47 0.26 -7.56 -0.13
CA ASP A 47 -0.45 -8.57 -0.91
C ASP A 47 -0.05 -9.99 -0.47
N PRO A 48 -0.79 -11.03 -0.90
CA PRO A 48 -0.51 -12.41 -0.50
C PRO A 48 0.88 -12.94 -0.92
N ASP A 49 1.49 -12.35 -1.95
CA ASP A 49 2.82 -12.71 -2.45
C ASP A 49 3.94 -11.97 -1.69
N GLY A 50 3.59 -11.09 -0.74
CA GLY A 50 4.51 -10.36 0.11
C GLY A 50 4.96 -9.01 -0.45
N TYR A 51 4.31 -8.53 -1.51
CA TYR A 51 4.60 -7.23 -2.07
C TYR A 51 4.05 -6.11 -1.19
N THR A 52 4.84 -5.04 -1.00
CA THR A 52 4.41 -3.89 -0.18
C THR A 52 4.01 -2.70 -1.03
N ILE A 53 2.79 -2.20 -0.81
CA ILE A 53 2.30 -0.97 -1.44
C ILE A 53 2.09 0.07 -0.34
N THR A 54 2.79 1.20 -0.44
CA THR A 54 2.58 2.34 0.45
C THR A 54 1.93 3.49 -0.29
N VAL A 55 0.84 3.99 0.27
CA VAL A 55 0.03 5.06 -0.29
C VAL A 55 0.19 6.30 0.59
N HIS A 56 0.60 7.40 -0.01
CA HIS A 56 0.79 8.68 0.64
C HIS A 56 -0.26 9.69 0.18
N GLY A 57 -0.91 10.37 1.12
CA GLY A 57 -1.72 11.54 0.81
C GLY A 57 -0.83 12.69 0.34
N ALA A 58 -1.24 13.35 -0.74
CA ALA A 58 -0.65 14.61 -1.14
C ALA A 58 -0.72 15.64 0.01
N PRO A 59 0.27 16.56 0.11
CA PRO A 59 0.24 17.63 1.11
C PRO A 59 -0.98 18.54 0.97
#